data_AF-A0A9P6D545-F1
#
_entry.id   AF-A0A9P6D545-F1
#
_cell.length_a   1.000
_cell.length_b   1.000
_cell.length_c   1.000
_cell.angle_alpha   90.00
_cell.angle_beta   90.00
_cell.angle_gamma   90.00
#
_symmetry.space_group_name_H-M   'P 1'
#
loop_
_entity.id
_entity.type
_entity.pdbx_description
1 polymer ?
#
loop_
_entity_poly.entity_id
_entity_poly.type
_entity_poly.pdbx_seq_one_letter_code
_entity_poly.pdbx_strand_id
1 'polypeptide(L)'
;DTARCTAWKEEVGTLLIFAGLFSAVVTAFVIESYKFLQPDPNAAVVGLLFHIASNINNSSPFPPSVDPSSILAPFSQTSSSARINIFWFLSLILSLTTVLIGTIALQWLREHQSYPNFSSKEKAAILHMRLQALDAWYVPQIFAGLPLLLQAALALFLAGMIE
;
A
#
# COMPACT_ATOMS: atom_id res chain seq x y z
N ASP A 1 2.59 -34.78 5.30
CA ASP A 1 3.22 -33.44 5.33
C ASP A 1 3.43 -32.78 3.98
N THR A 2 3.96 -33.48 2.97
CA THR A 2 4.16 -32.93 1.62
C THR A 2 2.88 -32.37 0.97
N ALA A 3 1.74 -33.06 1.10
CA ALA A 3 0.46 -32.58 0.54
C ALA A 3 -0.06 -31.27 1.18
N ARG A 4 0.17 -31.06 2.48
CA ARG A 4 -0.20 -29.80 3.17
C ARG A 4 0.72 -28.67 2.75
N CYS A 5 2.01 -28.99 2.60
CA CYS A 5 3.05 -28.08 2.14
C CYS A 5 2.77 -27.56 0.72
N THR A 6 2.33 -28.44 -0.19
CA THR A 6 1.94 -28.05 -1.55
C THR A 6 0.68 -27.22 -1.57
N ALA A 7 -0.33 -27.55 -0.76
CA ALA A 7 -1.56 -26.76 -0.64
C ALA A 7 -1.28 -25.33 -0.14
N TRP A 8 -0.47 -25.17 0.92
CA TRP A 8 -0.07 -23.85 1.41
C TRP A 8 0.74 -23.06 0.38
N LYS A 9 1.63 -23.72 -0.35
CA LYS A 9 2.40 -23.08 -1.42
C LYS A 9 1.49 -22.50 -2.52
N GLU A 10 0.46 -23.25 -2.91
CA GLU A 10 -0.50 -22.85 -3.94
C GLU A 10 -1.43 -21.73 -3.47
N GLU A 11 -1.95 -21.84 -2.25
CA GLU A 11 -2.78 -20.82 -1.62
C GLU A 11 -2.03 -19.48 -1.49
N VAL A 12 -0.81 -19.53 -0.95
CA VAL A 12 0.05 -18.35 -0.77
C VAL A 12 0.45 -17.78 -2.12
N GLY A 13 0.76 -18.62 -3.10
CA GLY A 13 1.02 -18.19 -4.47
C GLY A 13 -0.14 -17.38 -5.06
N THR A 14 -1.36 -17.87 -4.91
CA THR A 14 -2.58 -17.17 -5.36
C THR A 14 -2.77 -15.84 -4.61
N LEU A 15 -2.59 -15.82 -3.29
CA LEU A 15 -2.69 -14.59 -2.48
C LEU A 15 -1.65 -13.54 -2.90
N LEU A 16 -0.42 -13.95 -3.22
CA LEU A 16 0.64 -13.04 -3.67
C LEU A 16 0.30 -12.40 -5.02
N ILE A 17 -0.27 -13.18 -5.96
CA ILE A 17 -0.72 -12.66 -7.26
C ILE A 17 -1.81 -11.61 -7.04
N PHE A 18 -2.80 -11.92 -6.20
CA PHE A 18 -3.87 -10.98 -5.87
C PHE A 18 -3.32 -9.71 -5.20
N ALA A 19 -2.42 -9.84 -4.23
CA ALA A 19 -1.80 -8.72 -3.54
C ALA A 19 -0.97 -7.83 -4.49
N GLY A 20 -0.25 -8.43 -5.44
CA GLY A 20 0.47 -7.70 -6.48
C GLY A 20 -0.46 -6.89 -7.40
N LEU A 21 -1.55 -7.50 -7.86
CA LEU A 21 -2.58 -6.82 -8.67
C LEU A 21 -3.25 -5.69 -7.88
N PHE A 22 -3.63 -5.96 -6.63
CA PHE A 22 -4.19 -4.95 -5.73
C PHE A 22 -3.22 -3.79 -5.51
N SER A 23 -1.94 -4.06 -5.25
CA SER A 23 -0.91 -3.02 -5.09
C SER A 23 -0.77 -2.16 -6.35
N ALA A 24 -0.85 -2.75 -7.54
CA ALA A 24 -0.77 -2.00 -8.80
C ALA A 24 -1.96 -1.03 -8.94
N VAL A 25 -3.18 -1.50 -8.65
CA VAL A 25 -4.39 -0.68 -8.67
C VAL A 25 -4.27 0.46 -7.64
N VAL A 26 -3.94 0.16 -6.38
CA VAL A 26 -3.77 1.17 -5.32
C VAL A 26 -2.70 2.19 -5.69
N THR A 27 -1.59 1.76 -6.29
CA THR A 27 -0.51 2.68 -6.73
C THR A 27 -1.02 3.69 -7.76
N ALA A 28 -1.87 3.25 -8.71
CA ALA A 28 -2.48 4.17 -9.68
C ALA A 28 -3.37 5.22 -8.99
N PHE A 29 -4.19 4.81 -8.02
CA PHE A 29 -5.01 5.74 -7.21
C PHE A 29 -4.15 6.69 -6.36
N VAL A 30 -3.06 6.21 -5.76
CA VAL A 30 -2.13 7.05 -4.98
C VAL A 30 -1.46 8.10 -5.86
N ILE A 31 -1.00 7.73 -7.06
CA ILE A 31 -0.41 8.67 -8.03
C ILE A 31 -1.42 9.75 -8.40
N GLU A 32 -2.67 9.37 -8.66
CA GLU A 32 -3.70 10.34 -9.03
C GLU A 32 -4.10 11.23 -7.85
N SER A 33 -4.21 10.66 -6.65
CA SER A 33 -4.39 11.42 -5.39
C SER A 33 -3.31 12.47 -5.20
N TYR A 34 -2.05 12.12 -5.47
CA TYR A 34 -0.92 13.01 -5.27
C TYR A 34 -1.02 14.27 -6.15
N LYS A 35 -1.61 14.15 -7.34
CA LYS A 35 -1.90 15.29 -8.21
C LYS A 35 -2.96 16.21 -7.61
N PHE A 36 -3.99 15.67 -6.96
CA PHE A 36 -5.02 16.45 -6.26
C PHE A 36 -4.51 17.11 -4.98
N LEU A 37 -3.41 16.63 -4.38
CA LEU A 37 -2.76 17.28 -3.23
C LEU A 37 -1.82 18.42 -3.65
N GLN A 38 -1.40 18.49 -4.91
CA GLN A 38 -0.65 19.63 -5.41
C GLN A 38 -1.60 20.78 -5.76
N PRO A 39 -1.27 22.02 -5.37
CA PRO A 39 -1.97 23.19 -5.87
C PRO A 39 -1.98 23.18 -7.38
N ASP A 40 -3.17 23.15 -8.00
CA ASP A 40 -3.30 23.35 -9.43
C ASP A 40 -2.65 24.70 -9.76
N PRO A 41 -1.52 24.74 -10.49
CA PRO A 41 -0.87 26.00 -10.83
C PRO A 41 -1.81 26.86 -11.67
N ASN A 42 -2.74 26.23 -12.41
CA ASN A 42 -3.79 26.91 -13.14
C ASN A 42 -4.82 27.60 -12.23
N ALA A 43 -5.15 27.07 -11.06
CA ALA A 43 -6.06 27.73 -10.14
C ALA A 43 -5.43 28.99 -9.53
N ALA A 44 -4.12 28.93 -9.21
CA ALA A 44 -3.36 30.10 -8.78
C ALA A 44 -3.26 31.15 -9.90
N VAL A 45 -3.02 30.72 -11.15
CA VAL A 45 -2.96 31.61 -12.32
C VAL A 45 -4.32 32.22 -12.64
N VAL A 46 -5.42 31.46 -12.53
CA VAL A 46 -6.79 31.98 -12.73
C VAL A 46 -7.18 32.97 -11.62
N GLY A 47 -6.80 32.70 -10.37
CA GLY A 47 -6.97 33.65 -9.26
C GLY A 47 -6.21 34.96 -9.50
N LEU A 48 -4.96 34.86 -9.95
CA LEU A 48 -4.15 36.02 -10.34
C LEU A 48 -4.74 36.78 -11.54
N LEU A 49 -5.21 36.07 -12.57
CA LEU A 49 -5.83 36.66 -13.76
C LEU A 49 -7.14 37.37 -13.42
N PHE A 50 -7.99 36.77 -12.59
CA PHE A 50 -9.22 37.38 -12.11
C PHE A 50 -8.90 38.67 -11.32
N HIS A 51 -7.88 38.62 -10.48
CA HIS A 51 -7.46 39.79 -9.72
C HIS A 51 -6.91 40.90 -10.64
N ILE A 52 -6.04 40.57 -11.59
CA ILE A 52 -5.52 41.53 -12.58
C ILE A 52 -6.66 42.15 -13.40
N ALA A 53 -7.62 41.33 -13.88
CA ALA A 53 -8.78 41.82 -14.62
C ALA A 53 -9.65 42.76 -13.78
N SER A 54 -9.85 42.46 -12.48
CA SER A 54 -10.61 43.31 -11.56
C SER A 54 -9.92 44.64 -11.27
N ASN A 55 -8.59 44.67 -11.18
CA ASN A 55 -7.81 45.88 -10.96
C ASN A 55 -7.76 46.77 -12.22
N ILE A 56 -7.69 46.18 -13.41
CA ILE A 56 -7.73 46.93 -14.68
C ILE A 56 -9.10 47.59 -14.89
N ASN A 57 -10.18 46.91 -14.48
CA ASN A 57 -11.54 47.44 -14.63
C ASN A 57 -11.89 48.51 -13.58
N ASN A 58 -11.15 48.58 -12.47
CA ASN A 58 -11.37 49.53 -11.38
C ASN A 58 -10.31 50.63 -11.45
N SER A 59 -10.56 51.66 -12.26
CA SER A 59 -9.67 52.80 -12.50
C SER A 59 -9.52 53.73 -11.27
N SER A 60 -9.08 53.18 -10.14
CA SER A 60 -8.84 53.96 -8.92
C SER A 60 -7.44 54.59 -8.96
N PRO A 61 -7.27 55.88 -8.61
CA PRO A 61 -5.98 56.58 -8.66
C PRO A 61 -5.02 56.21 -7.52
N PHE A 62 -5.42 55.36 -6.58
CA PHE A 62 -4.55 54.85 -5.51
C PHE A 62 -4.21 53.38 -5.75
N PRO A 63 -2.92 52.99 -5.73
CA PRO A 63 -2.57 51.57 -5.78
C PRO A 63 -3.11 50.92 -4.49
N PRO A 64 -3.98 49.88 -4.58
CA PRO A 64 -4.30 49.11 -3.40
C PRO A 64 -3.00 48.48 -2.89
N SER A 65 -2.65 48.72 -1.63
CA SER A 65 -1.57 48.00 -0.95
C SER A 65 -2.03 46.55 -0.79
N VAL A 66 -1.66 45.70 -1.74
CA VAL A 66 -2.04 44.29 -1.72
C VAL A 66 -1.05 43.54 -0.84
N ASP A 67 -1.51 43.03 0.30
CA ASP A 67 -0.79 41.97 1.01
C ASP A 67 -0.78 40.72 0.11
N PRO A 68 0.40 40.23 -0.34
CA PRO A 68 0.48 39.03 -1.19
C PRO A 68 -0.14 37.79 -0.52
N SER A 69 -0.27 37.82 0.81
CA SER A 69 -0.96 36.84 1.66
C SER A 69 -2.47 36.72 1.40
N SER A 70 -3.10 37.75 0.82
CA SER A 70 -4.54 37.77 0.52
C SER A 70 -4.91 37.20 -0.84
N ILE A 71 -3.93 37.12 -1.75
CA ILE A 71 -4.07 36.60 -3.12
C ILE A 71 -3.93 35.09 -3.15
N LEU A 72 -3.05 34.58 -2.29
CA LEU A 72 -2.93 33.17 -1.97
C LEU A 72 -3.94 32.89 -0.86
N ALA A 73 -5.18 32.53 -1.23
CA ALA A 73 -6.06 31.87 -0.27
C ALA A 73 -5.21 30.81 0.45
N PRO A 74 -5.13 30.80 1.80
CA PRO A 74 -4.29 29.86 2.49
C PRO A 74 -4.70 28.50 1.95
N PHE A 75 -3.74 27.79 1.37
CA PHE A 75 -3.94 26.44 0.88
C PHE A 75 -4.22 25.61 2.13
N SER A 76 -5.46 25.67 2.59
CA SER A 76 -5.96 24.88 3.70
C SER A 76 -6.17 23.53 3.06
N GLN A 77 -5.06 22.81 2.95
CA GLN A 77 -5.00 21.45 2.50
C GLN A 77 -6.04 20.70 3.32
N THR A 78 -7.19 20.45 2.71
CA THR A 78 -8.38 19.98 3.41
C THR A 78 -7.96 18.76 4.22
N SER A 79 -8.10 18.80 5.54
CA SER A 79 -7.58 17.74 6.41
C SER A 79 -8.15 16.35 6.09
N SER A 80 -9.21 16.27 5.27
CA SER A 80 -9.72 15.05 4.64
C SER A 80 -8.77 14.48 3.57
N SER A 81 -8.24 15.29 2.64
CA SER A 81 -7.34 14.83 1.57
C SER A 81 -6.08 14.17 2.11
N ALA A 82 -5.53 14.72 3.20
CA ALA A 82 -4.39 14.12 3.88
C ALA A 82 -4.74 12.76 4.51
N ARG A 83 -5.93 12.61 5.11
CA ARG A 83 -6.41 11.35 5.71
C ARG A 83 -6.63 10.28 4.64
N ILE A 84 -7.26 10.63 3.52
CA ILE A 84 -7.47 9.72 2.38
C ILE A 84 -6.13 9.20 1.85
N ASN A 85 -5.16 10.09 1.65
CA ASN A 85 -3.85 9.69 1.17
C ASN A 85 -3.12 8.78 2.16
N ILE A 86 -3.23 9.05 3.47
CA ILE A 86 -2.70 8.17 4.53
C ILE A 86 -3.35 6.79 4.45
N PHE A 87 -4.68 6.69 4.33
CA PHE A 87 -5.38 5.40 4.24
C PHE A 87 -4.94 4.59 3.01
N TRP A 88 -4.84 5.23 1.85
CA TRP A 88 -4.36 4.58 0.63
C TRP A 88 -2.90 4.15 0.74
N PHE A 89 -2.04 4.98 1.30
CA PHE A 89 -0.64 4.62 1.51
C PHE A 89 -0.48 3.45 2.51
N LEU A 90 -1.26 3.46 3.59
CA LEU A 90 -1.28 2.37 4.57
C LEU A 90 -1.74 1.05 3.94
N SER A 91 -2.79 1.09 3.10
CA SER A 91 -3.26 -0.08 2.36
C SER A 91 -2.19 -0.66 1.43
N LEU A 92 -1.40 0.21 0.79
CA LEU A 92 -0.30 -0.18 -0.09
C LEU A 92 0.83 -0.84 0.70
N ILE A 93 1.24 -0.24 1.82
CA ILE A 93 2.28 -0.81 2.70
C ILE A 93 1.86 -2.18 3.23
N LEU A 94 0.61 -2.34 3.69
CA LEU A 94 0.09 -3.62 4.17
C LEU A 94 0.09 -4.69 3.07
N SER A 95 -0.31 -4.33 1.85
CA SER A 95 -0.25 -5.25 0.71
C SER A 95 1.18 -5.69 0.40
N LEU A 96 2.13 -4.75 0.29
CA LEU A 96 3.55 -5.04 0.06
C LEU A 96 4.14 -5.91 1.19
N THR A 97 3.80 -5.61 2.44
CA THR A 97 4.24 -6.38 3.61
C THR A 97 3.72 -7.82 3.53
N THR A 98 2.47 -8.01 3.11
CA THR A 98 1.87 -9.33 2.87
C THR A 98 2.65 -10.09 1.80
N VAL A 99 2.97 -9.46 0.66
CA VAL A 99 3.77 -10.07 -0.40
C VAL A 99 5.15 -10.46 0.13
N LEU A 100 5.84 -9.57 0.84
CA LEU A 100 7.18 -9.82 1.37
C LEU A 100 7.18 -11.02 2.32
N ILE A 101 6.28 -11.03 3.30
CA ILE A 101 6.15 -12.12 4.27
C ILE A 101 5.83 -13.45 3.57
N GLY A 102 4.88 -13.47 2.65
CA GLY A 102 4.52 -14.69 1.94
C GLY A 102 5.64 -15.18 1.00
N THR A 103 6.44 -14.27 0.43
CA THR A 103 7.62 -14.64 -0.38
C THR A 103 8.71 -15.28 0.49
N ILE A 104 9.00 -14.71 1.67
CA ILE A 104 9.94 -15.29 2.64
C ILE A 104 9.45 -16.68 3.10
N ALA A 105 8.15 -16.80 3.38
CA ALA A 105 7.57 -18.08 3.78
C ALA A 105 7.69 -19.15 2.67
N LEU A 106 7.48 -18.77 1.40
CA LEU A 106 7.68 -19.63 0.24
C LEU A 106 9.15 -20.01 0.02
N GLN A 107 10.08 -19.07 0.23
CA GLN A 107 11.52 -19.32 0.13
C GLN A 107 11.97 -20.32 1.20
N TRP A 108 11.53 -20.12 2.44
CA TRP A 108 11.82 -21.05 3.52
C TRP A 108 11.25 -22.45 3.27
N LEU A 109 10.03 -22.52 2.74
CA LEU A 109 9.40 -23.78 2.35
C LEU A 109 10.20 -24.52 1.27
N ARG A 110 10.73 -23.78 0.28
CA ARG A 110 11.54 -24.33 -0.81
C ARG A 110 12.89 -24.83 -0.30
N GLU A 111 13.56 -24.06 0.55
CA GLU A 111 14.82 -24.46 1.16
C GLU A 111 14.63 -25.75 1.98
N HIS A 112 13.52 -25.83 2.72
CA HIS A 112 13.19 -27.05 3.44
C HIS A 112 12.89 -28.25 2.53
N GLN A 113 12.33 -28.03 1.33
CA GLN A 113 12.10 -29.10 0.36
C GLN A 113 13.33 -29.47 -0.49
N SER A 114 14.42 -28.71 -0.39
CA SER A 114 15.67 -29.02 -1.10
C SER A 114 16.36 -30.21 -0.42
N TYR A 115 16.22 -31.40 -1.00
CA TYR A 115 16.82 -32.64 -0.48
C TYR A 115 18.07 -33.02 -1.27
N PRO A 116 19.25 -33.10 -0.63
CA PRO A 116 20.31 -33.98 -1.11
C PRO A 116 19.88 -35.44 -0.92
N ASN A 117 20.37 -36.35 -1.76
CA ASN A 117 20.00 -37.77 -1.83
C ASN A 117 20.37 -38.57 -0.56
N PHE A 118 19.65 -38.40 0.55
CA PHE A 118 19.88 -39.14 1.81
C PHE A 118 19.04 -40.42 1.94
N SER A 119 19.57 -41.37 2.74
CA SER A 119 19.04 -42.71 2.96
C SER A 119 17.71 -42.72 3.74
N SER A 120 16.86 -43.73 3.52
CA SER A 120 15.48 -43.81 4.01
C SER A 120 15.32 -43.72 5.55
N LYS A 121 16.33 -44.09 6.33
CA LYS A 121 16.30 -43.99 7.81
C LYS A 121 16.60 -42.58 8.32
N GLU A 122 17.50 -41.84 7.67
CA GLU A 122 17.85 -40.46 8.04
C GLU A 122 16.71 -39.50 7.74
N LYS A 123 15.94 -39.78 6.67
CA LYS A 123 14.74 -39.01 6.30
C LYS A 123 13.70 -38.95 7.41
N ALA A 124 13.50 -40.03 8.18
CA ALA A 124 12.50 -40.09 9.24
C ALA A 124 12.88 -39.22 10.46
N ALA A 125 14.16 -39.24 10.86
CA ALA A 125 14.66 -38.42 11.97
C ALA A 125 14.65 -36.92 11.62
N ILE A 126 15.04 -36.58 10.38
CA ILE A 126 15.01 -35.20 9.86
C ILE A 126 13.56 -34.69 9.75
N LEU A 127 12.60 -35.54 9.35
CA LEU A 127 11.19 -35.17 9.30
C LEU A 127 10.64 -34.84 10.69
N HIS A 128 11.00 -35.62 11.70
CA HIS A 128 10.57 -35.41 13.08
C HIS A 128 11.12 -34.10 13.67
N MET A 129 12.42 -33.83 13.50
CA MET A 129 13.01 -32.56 13.92
C MET A 129 12.40 -31.35 13.18
N ARG A 130 12.02 -31.53 11.90
CA ARG A 130 11.42 -30.45 11.10
C ARG A 130 9.95 -30.20 11.41
N LEU A 131 9.17 -31.22 11.78
CA LEU A 131 7.81 -31.01 12.30
C LEU A 131 7.86 -30.17 13.59
N GLN A 132 8.84 -30.46 14.46
CA GLN A 132 9.09 -29.68 15.66
C GLN A 132 9.55 -28.25 15.35
N ALA A 133 10.34 -28.05 14.29
CA ALA A 133 10.73 -26.73 13.81
C ALA A 133 9.58 -25.94 13.14
N LEU A 134 8.65 -26.63 12.46
CA LEU A 134 7.45 -25.99 11.87
C LEU A 134 6.51 -25.46 12.96
N ASP A 135 6.30 -26.22 14.04
CA ASP A 135 5.54 -25.76 15.20
C ASP A 135 6.30 -24.66 15.96
N ALA A 136 7.63 -24.78 16.10
CA ALA A 136 8.44 -23.79 16.80
C ALA A 136 8.51 -22.43 16.07
N TRP A 137 8.36 -22.40 14.74
CA TRP A 137 8.53 -21.18 13.94
C TRP A 137 7.20 -20.51 13.57
N TYR A 138 6.06 -20.99 14.08
CA TYR A 138 4.74 -20.35 13.96
C TYR A 138 4.28 -20.10 12.50
N VAL A 139 4.91 -20.79 11.55
CA VAL A 139 4.65 -20.77 10.12
C VAL A 139 3.16 -20.92 9.78
N PRO A 140 2.40 -21.89 10.36
CA PRO A 140 0.97 -22.00 10.09
C PRO A 140 0.18 -20.74 10.48
N GLN A 141 0.64 -20.00 11.49
CA GLN A 141 -0.04 -18.80 11.94
C GLN A 141 0.30 -17.57 11.09
N ILE A 142 1.53 -17.50 10.57
CA ILE A 142 1.90 -16.52 9.54
C ILE A 142 1.06 -16.74 8.29
N PHE A 143 0.90 -18.00 7.87
CA PHE A 143 0.06 -18.35 6.71
C PHE A 143 -1.41 -18.03 6.93
N ALA A 144 -1.96 -18.26 8.13
CA ALA A 144 -3.32 -17.85 8.48
C ALA A 144 -3.48 -16.32 8.56
N GLY A 145 -2.42 -15.57 8.90
CA GLY A 145 -2.44 -14.11 9.03
C GLY A 145 -2.34 -13.35 7.71
N LEU A 146 -1.66 -13.90 6.69
CA LEU A 146 -1.52 -13.29 5.35
C LEU A 146 -2.85 -12.85 4.72
N PRO A 147 -3.89 -13.71 4.61
CA PRO A 147 -5.16 -13.29 4.02
C PRO A 147 -5.88 -12.23 4.86
N LEU A 148 -5.78 -12.27 6.19
CA LEU A 148 -6.34 -11.24 7.07
C LEU A 148 -5.68 -9.88 6.85
N LEU A 149 -4.35 -9.85 6.69
CA LEU A 149 -3.59 -8.63 6.42
C LEU A 149 -4.01 -8.00 5.09
N LEU A 150 -4.20 -8.83 4.07
CA LEU A 150 -4.66 -8.42 2.74
C LEU A 150 -6.10 -7.89 2.76
N GLN A 151 -6.98 -8.55 3.52
CA GLN A 151 -8.36 -8.12 3.68
C GLN A 151 -8.45 -6.81 4.48
N ALA A 152 -7.59 -6.61 5.48
CA ALA A 152 -7.45 -5.34 6.19
C ALA A 152 -6.94 -4.23 5.25
N ALA A 153 -5.96 -4.52 4.38
CA ALA A 153 -5.49 -3.58 3.37
C ALA A 153 -6.63 -3.17 2.42
N LEU A 154 -7.43 -4.12 1.96
CA LEU A 154 -8.58 -3.87 1.11
C LEU A 154 -9.66 -3.03 1.82
N ALA A 155 -9.95 -3.33 3.09
CA ALA A 155 -10.89 -2.55 3.90
C ALA A 155 -10.41 -1.10 4.09
N LEU A 156 -9.12 -0.88 4.36
CA LEU A 156 -8.52 0.45 4.46
C LEU A 156 -8.61 1.22 3.14
N PHE A 157 -8.36 0.55 2.02
CA PHE A 157 -8.49 1.15 0.69
C PHE A 157 -9.93 1.60 0.41
N LEU A 158 -10.91 0.72 0.67
CA LEU A 158 -12.34 1.04 0.52
C LEU A 158 -12.77 2.19 1.45
N ALA A 159 -12.29 2.19 2.71
CA ALA A 159 -12.58 3.27 3.65
C ALA A 159 -12.04 4.62 3.13
N GLY A 160 -10.82 4.62 2.57
CA GLY A 160 -10.26 5.82 1.92
C GLY A 160 -11.01 6.26 0.65
N MET A 161 -11.78 5.39 -0.01
CA MET A 161 -12.64 5.80 -1.14
C MET A 161 -13.99 6.39 -0.70
N ILE A 162 -14.44 6.13 0.54
CA ILE A 162 -15.73 6.62 1.06
C ILE A 162 -15.58 8.02 1.67
N GLU A 163 -14.39 8.36 2.17
CA GLU A 163 -14.01 9.73 2.59
C GLU A 163 -13.77 10.66 1.39
#